data_AF-A0A5N1L9E7-F1
#
_entry.id   AF-A0A5N1L9E7-F1
#
_cell.length_a   1.000
_cell.length_b   1.000
_cell.length_c   1.000
_cell.angle_alpha   90.00
_cell.angle_beta   90.00
_cell.angle_gamma   90.00
#
_symmetry.space_group_name_H-M   'P 1'
#
loop_
_entity.id
_entity.type
_entity.pdbx_description
1 polymer ?
#
loop_
_entity_poly.entity_id
_entity_poly.type
_entity_poly.pdbx_seq_one_letter_code
_entity_poly.pdbx_strand_id
1 'polypeptide(L)'
;MATGAGIGVGLLAGCSGSSDSGGSDGTSGDGTSDGDSTDGDTTTDGSGAVGGFRLLISDQPAAIGDFDSLDVSFSRARIFHAGDGEETADNGDVTETEATETNTTDATETETVEPTGTADDEDDESETEDDEGGFVVRDLDGATVDLTEVVGDKAIGVLDGELETGRYSKIELYADSIDGVVDGESADVKIPSGKLQITKPFEVVAGESVEFVFDINVVKKGNGGYNLLPVISESGVAGTDVDVAEVGDDAEDGTDDAEADSDGTADDDETEVETTEIEETDRDSMTESDRRGNETTAAE
;
A
#
# COMPACT_ATOMS: atom_id res chain seq x y z
N MET A 1 -42.38 14.52 -5.47
CA MET A 1 -43.13 13.67 -4.53
C MET A 1 -43.34 12.31 -5.17
N ALA A 2 -42.35 11.43 -5.05
CA ALA A 2 -42.48 10.03 -5.44
C ALA A 2 -41.70 9.23 -4.40
N THR A 3 -42.45 8.64 -3.49
CA THR A 3 -42.01 7.73 -2.44
C THR A 3 -41.81 6.34 -3.04
N GLY A 4 -40.66 5.73 -2.82
CA GLY A 4 -40.40 4.32 -3.11
C GLY A 4 -39.63 3.70 -1.96
N ALA A 5 -40.33 2.92 -1.13
CA ALA A 5 -39.77 2.15 -0.03
C ALA A 5 -39.63 0.69 -0.46
N GLY A 6 -38.50 0.06 -0.16
CA GLY A 6 -38.29 -1.37 -0.34
C GLY A 6 -37.30 -1.90 0.69
N ILE A 7 -37.80 -2.69 1.64
CA ILE A 7 -37.00 -3.46 2.60
C ILE A 7 -37.19 -4.92 2.20
N GLY A 8 -36.09 -5.66 2.01
CA GLY A 8 -36.11 -7.10 1.81
C GLY A 8 -35.14 -7.78 2.76
N VAL A 9 -35.66 -8.48 3.77
CA VAL A 9 -34.90 -9.39 4.65
C VAL A 9 -35.28 -10.81 4.25
N GLY A 10 -34.32 -11.60 3.79
CA GLY A 10 -34.47 -13.02 3.51
C GLY A 10 -33.79 -13.85 4.60
N LEU A 11 -34.57 -14.59 5.39
CA LEU A 11 -34.08 -15.61 6.32
C LEU A 11 -34.29 -16.99 5.67
N LEU A 12 -33.20 -17.71 5.37
CA LEU A 12 -33.25 -19.12 4.99
C LEU A 12 -32.88 -19.98 6.19
N ALA A 13 -33.86 -20.72 6.70
CA ALA A 13 -33.68 -21.79 7.68
C ALA A 13 -33.88 -23.14 6.98
N GLY A 14 -32.96 -24.09 7.22
CA GLY A 14 -33.16 -25.48 6.81
C GLY A 14 -31.93 -26.36 6.98
N CYS A 15 -31.97 -27.31 7.93
CA CYS A 15 -31.93 -28.75 7.66
C CYS A 15 -31.87 -29.51 8.99
N SER A 16 -33.00 -30.07 9.40
CA SER A 16 -33.11 -31.02 10.51
C SER A 16 -32.85 -32.43 9.99
N GLY A 17 -31.68 -33.00 10.35
CA GLY A 17 -31.36 -34.41 10.14
C GLY A 17 -31.94 -35.26 11.28
N SER A 18 -33.00 -36.00 10.99
CA SER A 18 -33.53 -37.07 11.83
C SER A 18 -32.95 -38.40 11.36
N SER A 19 -32.42 -39.20 12.28
CA SER A 19 -32.02 -40.58 12.00
C SER A 19 -32.52 -41.47 13.13
N ASP A 20 -33.44 -42.33 12.72
CA ASP A 20 -34.15 -43.35 13.46
C ASP A 20 -33.21 -44.55 13.65
N SER A 21 -33.04 -45.03 14.88
CA SER A 21 -32.43 -46.35 15.12
C SER A 21 -32.92 -46.97 16.42
N GLY A 22 -33.90 -47.87 16.27
CA GLY A 22 -33.87 -49.21 16.86
C GLY A 22 -33.94 -49.33 18.39
N GLY A 23 -35.07 -49.79 18.89
CA GLY A 23 -35.21 -50.25 20.27
C GLY A 23 -34.57 -51.61 20.53
N SER A 24 -34.10 -51.84 21.77
CA SER A 24 -34.55 -52.91 22.67
C SER A 24 -33.74 -52.94 23.97
N ASP A 25 -34.49 -52.95 25.08
CA ASP A 25 -34.36 -53.83 26.24
C ASP A 25 -33.01 -53.96 26.99
N GLY A 26 -32.90 -53.15 28.04
CA GLY A 26 -32.56 -53.54 29.42
C GLY A 26 -31.41 -54.52 29.69
N THR A 27 -30.35 -54.01 30.31
CA THR A 27 -29.76 -54.63 31.50
C THR A 27 -28.92 -53.61 32.26
N SER A 28 -29.08 -53.56 33.58
CA SER A 28 -28.23 -52.78 34.47
C SER A 28 -26.87 -53.49 34.61
N GLY A 29 -25.81 -52.80 34.26
CA GLY A 29 -24.43 -53.23 34.44
C GLY A 29 -23.62 -52.08 35.04
N ASP A 30 -23.61 -52.03 36.36
CA ASP A 30 -22.58 -51.37 37.15
C ASP A 30 -21.22 -52.01 36.80
N GLY A 31 -20.25 -51.18 36.46
CA GLY A 31 -18.99 -51.60 35.88
C GLY A 31 -18.14 -50.39 35.52
N THR A 32 -17.63 -49.74 36.57
CA THR A 32 -16.48 -48.83 36.55
C THR A 32 -15.45 -49.30 35.53
N SER A 33 -15.35 -48.57 34.42
CA SER A 33 -14.20 -48.60 33.55
C SER A 33 -13.45 -47.30 33.79
N ASP A 34 -12.37 -47.39 34.57
CA ASP A 34 -11.29 -46.42 34.61
C ASP A 34 -10.63 -46.41 33.22
N GLY A 35 -11.32 -45.79 32.27
CA GLY A 35 -10.70 -45.18 31.12
C GLY A 35 -10.37 -43.77 31.53
N ASP A 36 -9.14 -43.57 32.01
CA ASP A 36 -8.48 -42.28 31.99
C ASP A 36 -8.36 -41.88 30.52
N SER A 37 -9.46 -41.35 29.99
CA SER A 37 -9.38 -40.33 28.97
C SER A 37 -8.67 -39.19 29.67
N THR A 38 -7.35 -39.15 29.50
CA THR A 38 -6.67 -37.87 29.44
C THR A 38 -7.46 -37.11 28.39
N ASP A 39 -8.42 -36.30 28.84
CA ASP A 39 -9.01 -35.24 28.04
C ASP A 39 -7.79 -34.56 27.45
N GLY A 40 -7.58 -34.83 26.17
CA GLY A 40 -6.55 -34.19 25.39
C GLY A 40 -6.86 -32.74 25.56
N ASP A 41 -6.01 -32.11 26.38
CA ASP A 41 -5.86 -30.70 26.60
C ASP A 41 -6.52 -29.98 25.43
N THR A 42 -7.74 -29.47 25.65
CA THR A 42 -8.17 -28.28 24.93
C THR A 42 -7.08 -27.29 25.24
N THR A 43 -6.08 -27.24 24.38
CA THR A 43 -5.15 -26.14 24.29
C THR A 43 -6.07 -24.93 24.20
N THR A 44 -6.16 -24.25 25.32
CA THR A 44 -6.82 -22.97 25.44
C THR A 44 -5.85 -22.02 24.76
N ASP A 45 -5.73 -22.14 23.45
CA ASP A 45 -5.10 -21.12 22.65
C ASP A 45 -6.09 -19.96 22.69
N GLY A 46 -5.62 -18.82 23.17
CA GLY A 46 -6.33 -17.56 23.10
C GLY A 46 -6.51 -17.11 21.66
N SER A 47 -7.17 -17.92 20.82
CA SER A 47 -7.60 -17.51 19.50
C SER A 47 -8.76 -16.55 19.71
N GLY A 48 -8.41 -15.29 19.96
CA GLY A 48 -9.32 -14.18 19.79
C GLY A 48 -9.96 -14.28 18.41
N ALA A 49 -11.16 -13.71 18.26
CA ALA A 49 -11.69 -13.56 16.91
C ALA A 49 -10.66 -12.81 16.06
N VAL A 50 -10.49 -13.19 14.80
CA VAL A 50 -9.55 -12.57 13.87
C VAL A 50 -10.28 -11.94 12.69
N GLY A 51 -9.69 -10.89 12.13
CA GLY A 51 -10.06 -10.27 10.86
C GLY A 51 -8.88 -10.30 9.89
N GLY A 52 -9.18 -10.20 8.60
CA GLY A 52 -8.15 -10.05 7.57
C GLY A 52 -7.50 -8.68 7.65
N PHE A 53 -6.20 -8.62 7.39
CA PHE A 53 -5.43 -7.39 7.36
C PHE A 53 -4.44 -7.41 6.19
N ARG A 54 -4.48 -6.35 5.38
CA ARG A 54 -3.51 -6.08 4.31
C ARG A 54 -2.80 -4.76 4.60
N LEU A 55 -1.48 -4.74 4.43
CA LEU A 55 -0.69 -3.51 4.45
C LEU A 55 -0.27 -3.17 3.02
N LEU A 56 -0.65 -1.98 2.57
CA LEU A 56 -0.30 -1.45 1.26
C LEU A 56 0.68 -0.28 1.43
N ILE A 57 1.60 -0.11 0.49
CA ILE A 57 2.57 1.00 0.46
C ILE A 57 2.28 1.90 -0.74
N SER A 58 2.20 3.22 -0.51
CA SER A 58 2.09 4.27 -1.54
C SER A 58 3.15 5.36 -1.32
N ASP A 59 3.35 6.22 -2.33
CA ASP A 59 4.22 7.40 -2.24
C ASP A 59 3.59 8.68 -2.80
N GLN A 60 3.99 9.83 -2.25
CA GLN A 60 3.55 11.14 -2.74
C GLN A 60 4.37 11.66 -3.94
N PRO A 61 3.77 12.44 -4.85
CA PRO A 61 4.47 13.02 -6.01
C PRO A 61 5.46 14.16 -5.67
N ALA A 62 6.17 14.09 -4.54
CA ALA A 62 7.12 15.08 -4.06
C ALA A 62 8.47 15.00 -4.77
N ALA A 63 9.56 14.67 -4.05
CA ALA A 63 10.89 14.54 -4.66
C ALA A 63 11.11 13.18 -5.35
N ILE A 64 10.12 12.28 -5.33
CA ILE A 64 10.20 10.97 -6.00
C ILE A 64 10.43 11.10 -7.50
N GLY A 65 9.96 12.19 -8.12
CA GLY A 65 10.17 12.47 -9.54
C GLY A 65 11.63 12.77 -9.94
N ASP A 66 12.55 12.90 -8.97
CA ASP A 66 13.99 12.96 -9.24
C ASP A 66 14.58 11.56 -9.52
N PHE A 67 13.91 10.47 -9.10
CA PHE A 67 14.44 9.12 -9.16
C PHE A 67 14.12 8.43 -10.47
N ASP A 68 15.09 7.68 -10.99
CA ASP A 68 14.87 6.68 -12.05
C ASP A 68 14.23 5.41 -11.48
N SER A 69 14.65 5.02 -10.27
CA SER A 69 14.05 3.96 -9.46
C SER A 69 14.35 4.19 -7.98
N LEU A 70 13.44 3.76 -7.10
CA LEU A 70 13.65 3.82 -5.66
C LEU A 70 13.10 2.56 -5.00
N ASP A 71 13.95 1.55 -4.93
CA ASP A 71 13.64 0.25 -4.33
C ASP A 71 13.83 0.29 -2.81
N VAL A 72 12.77 -0.04 -2.07
CA VAL A 72 12.80 -0.16 -0.61
C VAL A 72 12.38 -1.56 -0.23
N SER A 73 13.29 -2.30 0.42
CA SER A 73 13.01 -3.63 0.96
C SER A 73 12.57 -3.51 2.41
N PHE A 74 11.48 -4.15 2.80
CA PHE A 74 10.95 -4.09 4.16
C PHE A 74 11.12 -5.42 4.88
N SER A 75 11.63 -5.37 6.12
CA SER A 75 11.86 -6.58 6.93
C SER A 75 10.64 -6.97 7.75
N ARG A 76 10.02 -6.00 8.43
CA ARG A 76 8.90 -6.25 9.33
C ARG A 76 8.03 -5.02 9.59
N ALA A 77 6.80 -5.29 10.00
CA ALA A 77 5.88 -4.31 10.58
C ALA A 77 5.61 -4.64 12.06
N ARG A 78 5.42 -3.62 12.89
CA ARG A 78 4.86 -3.74 14.24
C ARG A 78 3.54 -2.97 14.30
N ILE A 79 2.51 -3.63 14.80
CA ILE A 79 1.15 -3.10 14.81
C ILE A 79 0.66 -3.05 16.26
N PHE A 80 0.40 -1.85 16.78
CA PHE A 80 0.17 -1.60 18.21
C PHE A 80 -1.32 -1.52 18.53
N HIS A 81 -1.77 -2.27 19.53
CA HIS A 81 -3.12 -2.18 20.06
C HIS A 81 -3.34 -0.83 20.78
N ALA A 82 -4.53 -0.26 20.60
CA ALA A 82 -4.94 0.94 21.31
C ALA A 82 -5.33 0.56 22.76
N GLY A 83 -4.45 0.81 23.73
CA GLY A 83 -4.75 0.53 25.14
C GLY A 83 -3.59 0.21 26.08
N ASP A 84 -2.44 -0.25 25.59
CA ASP A 84 -1.44 -0.89 26.46
C ASP A 84 -0.01 -0.29 26.36
N GLY A 85 0.16 0.94 25.86
CA GLY A 85 1.52 1.52 25.81
C GLY A 85 1.71 2.97 25.37
N GLU A 86 0.69 3.84 25.40
CA GLU A 86 0.90 5.26 25.09
C GLU A 86 1.37 6.07 26.31
N GLU A 87 2.68 6.28 26.45
CA GLU A 87 3.18 7.63 26.80
C GLU A 87 3.27 8.41 25.49
N THR A 88 2.26 9.23 25.23
CA THR A 88 2.22 10.15 24.10
C THR A 88 3.34 11.17 24.23
N ALA A 89 4.45 10.95 23.52
CA ALA A 89 5.39 12.02 23.22
C ALA A 89 4.74 12.95 22.18
N ASP A 90 3.96 13.88 22.70
CA ASP A 90 3.54 15.09 21.99
C ASP A 90 4.81 15.86 21.61
N ASN A 91 5.22 15.75 20.35
CA ASN A 91 6.15 16.68 19.73
C ASN A 91 5.39 17.44 18.63
N GLY A 92 4.34 18.14 19.05
CA GLY A 92 3.78 19.24 18.29
C GLY A 92 4.55 20.52 18.57
N ASP A 93 5.57 20.83 17.77
CA ASP A 93 5.91 22.22 17.44
C ASP A 93 6.82 22.27 16.20
N VAL A 94 6.19 22.49 15.04
CA VAL A 94 6.88 22.90 13.82
C VAL A 94 6.76 24.42 13.75
N THR A 95 7.70 25.14 14.36
CA THR A 95 7.83 26.58 14.13
C THR A 95 8.91 26.82 13.07
N GLU A 96 8.47 27.08 11.84
CA GLU A 96 9.28 27.80 10.84
C GLU A 96 9.60 29.21 11.38
N THR A 97 10.87 29.59 11.51
CA THR A 97 11.34 30.96 11.19
C THR A 97 12.86 31.00 10.94
N GLU A 98 13.19 31.87 10.00
CA GLU A 98 14.41 32.10 9.22
C GLU A 98 15.77 32.34 9.93
N ALA A 99 16.81 31.89 9.23
CA ALA A 99 18.13 32.50 8.96
C ALA A 99 18.83 33.38 10.01
N THR A 100 20.09 33.03 10.32
CA THR A 100 21.25 33.95 10.20
C THR A 100 22.56 33.13 10.21
N GLU A 101 23.38 33.37 9.19
CA GLU A 101 24.73 32.86 8.99
C GLU A 101 25.70 33.25 10.14
N THR A 102 26.69 32.40 10.44
CA THR A 102 28.08 32.86 10.58
C THR A 102 29.07 31.69 10.54
N ASN A 103 30.05 31.83 9.63
CA ASN A 103 31.34 31.14 9.54
C ASN A 103 31.98 30.70 10.87
N THR A 104 32.61 29.52 10.88
CA THR A 104 34.05 29.36 11.14
C THR A 104 34.54 27.94 10.83
N THR A 105 35.55 27.92 9.97
CA THR A 105 36.45 26.84 9.57
C THR A 105 37.21 26.24 10.77
N ASP A 106 37.33 24.91 10.86
CA ASP A 106 38.63 24.30 11.18
C ASP A 106 38.70 22.85 10.67
N ALA A 107 39.78 22.58 9.95
CA ALA A 107 40.17 21.27 9.46
C ALA A 107 41.04 20.57 10.52
N THR A 108 41.03 19.24 10.58
CA THR A 108 42.24 18.41 10.74
C THR A 108 41.91 16.92 10.54
N GLU A 109 42.64 16.32 9.60
CA GLU A 109 42.75 14.89 9.29
C GLU A 109 43.14 14.04 10.49
N THR A 110 42.78 12.75 10.51
CA THR A 110 43.77 11.66 10.36
C THR A 110 43.12 10.28 10.34
N GLU A 111 43.59 9.46 9.41
CA GLU A 111 43.35 8.03 9.23
C GLU A 111 43.62 7.20 10.48
N THR A 112 42.87 6.10 10.64
CA THR A 112 43.44 4.79 11.00
C THR A 112 42.49 3.70 10.52
N VAL A 113 42.86 3.07 9.42
CA VAL A 113 42.39 1.74 9.01
C VAL A 113 43.26 0.73 9.75
N GLU A 114 42.69 -0.37 10.27
CA GLU A 114 43.22 -1.72 10.11
C GLU A 114 42.14 -2.78 10.45
N PRO A 115 42.20 -3.96 9.81
CA PRO A 115 41.09 -4.91 9.70
C PRO A 115 41.27 -6.14 10.62
N THR A 116 40.17 -6.68 11.13
CA THR A 116 40.15 -8.03 11.70
C THR A 116 38.86 -8.73 11.29
N GLY A 117 38.99 -9.67 10.36
CA GLY A 117 37.89 -10.50 9.92
C GLY A 117 37.65 -11.73 10.80
N THR A 118 36.70 -12.49 10.30
CA THR A 118 36.44 -13.93 10.50
C THR A 118 35.33 -14.28 11.49
N ALA A 119 34.15 -14.44 10.89
CA ALA A 119 33.28 -15.62 10.88
C ALA A 119 32.43 -15.98 12.12
N ASP A 120 31.22 -16.42 11.76
CA ASP A 120 30.32 -17.29 12.50
C ASP A 120 29.84 -16.78 13.86
N ASP A 121 28.62 -16.26 13.86
CA ASP A 121 27.62 -16.81 14.78
C ASP A 121 26.26 -16.72 14.07
N GLU A 122 25.76 -17.90 13.70
CA GLU A 122 24.36 -18.13 13.36
C GLU A 122 23.56 -18.03 14.67
N ASP A 123 23.11 -16.83 15.01
CA ASP A 123 22.05 -16.63 16.01
C ASP A 123 20.73 -16.38 15.25
N ASP A 124 20.24 -17.48 14.68
CA ASP A 124 18.82 -17.68 14.34
C ASP A 124 18.04 -17.84 15.65
N GLU A 125 17.91 -16.73 16.38
CA GLU A 125 17.03 -16.66 17.55
C GLU A 125 15.64 -16.34 17.00
N SER A 126 14.93 -17.40 16.57
CA SER A 126 13.49 -17.37 16.37
C SER A 126 12.81 -17.19 17.72
N GLU A 127 12.87 -15.97 18.25
CA GLU A 127 12.09 -15.51 19.37
C GLU A 127 10.69 -15.13 18.84
N THR A 128 9.83 -16.13 18.63
CA THR A 128 8.39 -15.91 18.75
C THR A 128 8.09 -15.72 20.24
N GLU A 129 8.52 -14.56 20.75
CA GLU A 129 8.17 -14.09 22.09
C GLU A 129 6.73 -13.61 22.05
N ASP A 130 5.92 -14.22 22.92
CA ASP A 130 4.60 -13.80 23.32
C ASP A 130 4.46 -12.26 23.39
N ASP A 131 3.29 -11.77 22.97
CA ASP A 131 2.80 -10.39 22.91
C ASP A 131 2.88 -9.59 24.23
N GLU A 132 4.07 -9.44 24.83
CA GLU A 132 4.29 -8.69 26.07
C GLU A 132 4.48 -7.18 25.80
N GLY A 133 4.45 -6.79 24.52
CA GLY A 133 4.69 -5.43 24.04
C GLY A 133 3.44 -4.64 23.62
N GLY A 134 2.21 -5.11 23.83
CA GLY A 134 1.00 -4.41 23.33
C GLY A 134 1.00 -4.15 21.82
N PHE A 135 1.86 -4.86 21.08
CA PHE A 135 1.98 -4.85 19.63
C PHE A 135 2.23 -6.26 19.14
N VAL A 136 1.81 -6.50 17.91
CA VAL A 136 2.09 -7.73 17.18
C VAL A 136 3.14 -7.45 16.10
N VAL A 137 4.07 -8.39 15.91
CA VAL A 137 5.08 -8.33 14.84
C VAL A 137 4.57 -9.12 13.63
N ARG A 138 4.76 -8.54 12.45
CA ARG A 138 4.48 -9.18 11.16
C ARG A 138 5.74 -9.12 10.31
N ASP A 139 6.21 -10.29 9.90
CA ASP A 139 7.31 -10.38 8.93
C ASP A 139 6.79 -9.98 7.55
N LEU A 140 7.64 -9.34 6.75
CA LEU A 140 7.31 -8.87 5.40
C LEU A 140 8.11 -9.64 4.33
N ASP A 141 8.81 -10.71 4.73
CA ASP A 141 9.60 -11.59 3.86
C ASP A 141 10.63 -10.85 2.99
N GLY A 142 11.07 -9.66 3.41
CA GLY A 142 11.98 -8.82 2.64
C GLY A 142 11.32 -8.19 1.40
N ALA A 143 9.99 -8.04 1.36
CA ALA A 143 9.26 -7.49 0.22
C ALA A 143 9.86 -6.14 -0.24
N THR A 144 10.20 -6.07 -1.52
CA THR A 144 10.78 -4.88 -2.16
C THR A 144 9.72 -4.14 -2.97
N VAL A 145 9.64 -2.83 -2.76
CA VAL A 145 8.73 -1.92 -3.49
C VAL A 145 9.54 -0.84 -4.18
N ASP A 146 9.33 -0.65 -5.48
CA ASP A 146 9.79 0.55 -6.19
C ASP A 146 8.79 1.68 -5.96
N LEU A 147 9.16 2.67 -5.14
CA LEU A 147 8.31 3.80 -4.80
C LEU A 147 7.96 4.67 -6.01
N THR A 148 8.73 4.59 -7.11
CA THR A 148 8.42 5.32 -8.34
C THR A 148 7.21 4.74 -9.09
N GLU A 149 6.84 3.48 -8.82
CA GLU A 149 5.69 2.81 -9.45
C GLU A 149 4.38 3.00 -8.68
N VAL A 150 4.46 3.35 -7.39
CA VAL A 150 3.32 3.50 -6.46
C VAL A 150 3.04 4.95 -6.07
N VAL A 151 3.18 5.88 -7.03
CA VAL A 151 2.98 7.32 -6.80
C VAL A 151 1.51 7.72 -6.89
N GLY A 152 1.05 8.53 -5.94
CA GLY A 152 -0.30 9.08 -5.86
C GLY A 152 -1.27 8.07 -5.26
N ASP A 153 -2.41 7.83 -5.92
CA ASP A 153 -3.42 6.88 -5.44
C ASP A 153 -2.98 5.42 -5.65
N LYS A 154 -1.80 5.17 -6.22
CA LYS A 154 -1.31 3.82 -6.47
C LYS A 154 -0.70 3.22 -5.22
N ALA A 155 -0.97 1.95 -4.94
CA ALA A 155 -0.32 1.25 -3.85
C ALA A 155 -0.01 -0.21 -4.19
N ILE A 156 0.89 -0.83 -3.44
CA ILE A 156 1.18 -2.27 -3.57
C ILE A 156 1.09 -2.95 -2.21
N GLY A 157 0.47 -4.13 -2.17
CA GLY A 157 0.40 -4.94 -0.95
C GLY A 157 1.76 -5.55 -0.59
N VAL A 158 2.24 -5.29 0.63
CA VAL A 158 3.48 -5.87 1.18
C VAL A 158 3.23 -6.88 2.29
N LEU A 159 2.01 -6.93 2.82
CA LEU A 159 1.57 -7.91 3.81
C LEU A 159 0.12 -8.31 3.52
N ASP A 160 -0.15 -9.60 3.58
CA ASP A 160 -1.49 -10.17 3.64
C ASP A 160 -1.52 -11.18 4.79
N GLY A 161 -2.44 -11.00 5.74
CA GLY A 161 -2.52 -11.88 6.90
C GLY A 161 -3.72 -11.61 7.78
N GLU A 162 -3.67 -12.14 9.01
CA GLU A 162 -4.75 -12.02 9.99
C GLU A 162 -4.27 -11.25 11.22
N LEU A 163 -5.17 -10.44 11.78
CA LEU A 163 -4.98 -9.73 13.04
C LEU A 163 -6.12 -10.05 14.00
N GLU A 164 -5.82 -10.05 15.29
CA GLU A 164 -6.86 -10.16 16.31
C GLU A 164 -7.84 -8.99 16.22
N THR A 165 -9.11 -9.26 16.50
CA THR A 165 -10.11 -8.20 16.52
C THR A 165 -9.82 -7.21 17.63
N GLY A 166 -9.89 -5.93 17.30
CA GLY A 166 -9.58 -4.88 18.24
C GLY A 166 -9.28 -3.57 17.56
N ARG A 167 -9.00 -2.55 18.38
CA ARG A 167 -8.52 -1.26 17.90
C ARG A 167 -7.02 -1.20 17.99
N TYR A 168 -6.42 -0.64 16.96
CA TYR A 168 -5.01 -0.38 16.82
C TYR A 168 -4.78 1.12 16.77
N SER A 169 -3.63 1.59 17.24
CA SER A 169 -3.31 3.04 17.31
C SER A 169 -2.15 3.44 16.40
N LYS A 170 -1.28 2.50 16.05
CA LYS A 170 -0.01 2.79 15.39
C LYS A 170 0.51 1.59 14.60
N ILE A 171 1.15 1.89 13.47
CA ILE A 171 1.96 0.95 12.69
C ILE A 171 3.39 1.50 12.58
N GLU A 172 4.37 0.64 12.83
CA GLU A 172 5.79 0.91 12.59
C GLU A 172 6.31 -0.03 11.50
N LEU A 173 6.92 0.52 10.47
CA LEU A 173 7.48 -0.20 9.33
C LEU A 173 9.00 -0.05 9.32
N TYR A 174 9.70 -1.17 9.14
CA TYR A 174 11.15 -1.26 9.16
C TYR A 174 11.67 -1.61 7.77
N ALA A 175 12.49 -0.73 7.19
CA ALA A 175 13.22 -1.03 5.97
C ALA A 175 14.49 -1.82 6.30
N ASP A 176 14.80 -2.80 5.46
CA ASP A 176 16.04 -3.58 5.46
C ASP A 176 17.11 -2.90 4.59
N SER A 177 16.75 -2.55 3.36
CA SER A 177 17.61 -1.86 2.40
C SER A 177 16.85 -0.75 1.66
N ILE A 178 17.60 0.24 1.18
CA ILE A 178 17.09 1.34 0.36
C ILE A 178 18.10 1.58 -0.77
N ASP A 179 17.66 1.36 -1.99
CA ASP A 179 18.47 1.47 -3.20
C ASP A 179 17.82 2.49 -4.15
N GLY A 180 18.36 3.71 -4.15
CA GLY A 180 17.86 4.82 -4.97
C GLY A 180 18.80 5.15 -6.11
N VAL A 181 18.25 5.36 -7.31
CA VAL A 181 18.98 5.80 -8.51
C VAL A 181 18.42 7.14 -9.00
N VAL A 182 19.29 8.11 -9.21
CA VAL A 182 18.96 9.44 -9.75
C VAL A 182 19.93 9.75 -10.89
N ASP A 183 19.40 10.07 -12.07
CA ASP A 183 20.18 10.31 -13.30
C ASP A 183 21.17 9.18 -13.64
N GLY A 184 20.82 7.93 -13.29
CA GLY A 184 21.66 6.73 -13.47
C GLY A 184 22.78 6.55 -12.43
N GLU A 185 22.83 7.36 -11.37
CA GLU A 185 23.81 7.27 -10.28
C GLU A 185 23.14 6.94 -8.94
N SER A 186 23.87 6.26 -8.03
CA SER A 186 23.34 5.93 -6.70
C SER A 186 23.14 7.18 -5.84
N ALA A 187 21.94 7.33 -5.27
CA ALA A 187 21.55 8.44 -4.40
C ALA A 187 21.58 8.06 -2.91
N ASP A 188 22.01 8.98 -2.03
CA ASP A 188 21.97 8.79 -0.58
C ASP A 188 20.55 9.02 -0.04
N VAL A 189 19.81 7.95 0.24
CA VAL A 189 18.46 7.98 0.81
C VAL A 189 18.48 7.44 2.24
N LYS A 190 17.76 8.08 3.15
CA LYS A 190 17.74 7.69 4.58
C LYS A 190 16.35 7.77 5.19
N ILE A 191 16.11 6.97 6.22
CA ILE A 191 14.99 7.13 7.16
C ILE A 191 15.57 7.76 8.44
N PRO A 192 15.35 9.06 8.72
CA PRO A 192 16.00 9.75 9.84
C PRO A 192 15.70 9.12 11.20
N SER A 193 14.48 8.60 11.37
CA SER A 193 14.02 7.96 12.60
C SER A 193 14.43 6.49 12.72
N GLY A 194 15.13 5.94 11.72
CA GLY A 194 15.46 4.51 11.60
C GLY A 194 14.27 3.58 11.30
N LYS A 195 13.04 4.09 11.38
CA LYS A 195 11.78 3.41 11.07
C LYS A 195 10.75 4.42 10.57
N LEU A 196 9.79 3.95 9.78
CA LEU A 196 8.64 4.74 9.37
C LEU A 196 7.49 4.43 10.34
N GLN A 197 6.82 5.45 10.86
CA GLN A 197 5.75 5.25 11.84
C GLN A 197 4.54 6.11 11.50
N ILE A 198 3.36 5.49 11.51
CA ILE A 198 2.07 6.16 11.38
C ILE A 198 1.28 5.93 12.66
N THR A 199 0.84 7.02 13.29
CA THR A 199 -0.03 6.98 14.48
C THR A 199 -1.46 7.34 14.04
N LYS A 200 -2.14 6.39 13.40
CA LYS A 200 -3.53 6.56 12.95
C LYS A 200 -4.35 5.36 13.42
N PRO A 201 -5.45 5.57 14.16
CA PRO A 201 -6.21 4.47 14.72
C PRO A 201 -7.05 3.78 13.65
N PHE A 202 -7.15 2.46 13.74
CA PHE A 202 -8.03 1.63 12.90
C PHE A 202 -8.58 0.46 13.73
N GLU A 203 -9.62 -0.19 13.22
CA GLU A 203 -10.30 -1.29 13.91
C GLU A 203 -10.36 -2.52 13.02
N VAL A 204 -10.02 -3.67 13.57
CA VAL A 204 -10.14 -4.98 12.93
C VAL A 204 -11.35 -5.69 13.50
N VAL A 205 -12.25 -6.12 12.63
CA VAL A 205 -13.53 -6.78 12.97
C VAL A 205 -13.51 -8.23 12.50
N ALA A 206 -14.18 -9.12 13.24
CA ALA A 206 -14.17 -10.55 12.98
C ALA A 206 -14.74 -10.88 11.60
N GLY A 207 -13.96 -11.58 10.77
CA GLY A 207 -14.38 -11.98 9.43
C GLY A 207 -14.52 -10.83 8.42
N GLU A 208 -14.09 -9.62 8.77
CA GLU A 208 -13.93 -8.49 7.84
C GLU A 208 -12.44 -8.34 7.48
N SER A 209 -12.16 -7.83 6.29
CA SER A 209 -10.80 -7.53 5.83
C SER A 209 -10.56 -6.03 5.84
N VAL A 210 -9.49 -5.60 6.50
CA VAL A 210 -9.05 -4.21 6.56
C VAL A 210 -7.81 -4.04 5.71
N GLU A 211 -7.83 -3.05 4.82
CA GLU A 211 -6.71 -2.69 3.97
C GLU A 211 -6.17 -1.34 4.47
N PHE A 212 -4.94 -1.32 4.98
CA PHE A 212 -4.31 -0.12 5.48
C PHE A 212 -3.22 0.34 4.51
N VAL A 213 -3.35 1.55 3.99
CA VAL A 213 -2.36 2.21 3.14
C VAL A 213 -1.38 2.99 4.01
N PHE A 214 -0.10 2.73 3.81
CA PHE A 214 1.01 3.42 4.45
C PHE A 214 1.70 4.29 3.40
N ASP A 215 1.44 5.59 3.47
CA ASP A 215 1.97 6.58 2.54
C ASP A 215 3.35 7.07 2.98
N ILE A 216 4.29 7.03 2.04
CA ILE A 216 5.68 7.47 2.20
C ILE A 216 5.87 8.73 1.36
N ASN A 217 6.80 9.59 1.78
CA ASN A 217 7.14 10.79 1.04
C ASN A 217 8.65 10.97 1.00
N VAL A 218 9.15 11.17 -0.22
CA VAL A 218 10.56 11.48 -0.47
C VAL A 218 10.80 12.99 -0.43
N VAL A 219 11.71 13.41 0.45
CA VAL A 219 12.11 14.81 0.61
C VAL A 219 13.60 14.99 0.33
N LYS A 220 13.93 15.92 -0.57
CA LYS A 220 15.32 16.27 -0.90
C LYS A 220 15.99 17.07 0.22
N LYS A 221 17.17 16.64 0.65
CA LYS A 221 18.05 17.33 1.59
C LYS A 221 18.84 18.41 0.87
N GLY A 222 19.10 19.53 1.55
CA GLY A 222 19.91 20.64 1.01
C GLY A 222 21.37 20.30 0.69
N ASN A 223 21.88 19.15 1.15
CA ASN A 223 23.23 18.65 0.89
C ASN A 223 23.31 17.58 -0.21
N GLY A 224 22.22 17.33 -0.96
CA GLY A 224 22.24 16.44 -2.13
C GLY A 224 21.93 14.96 -1.85
N GLY A 225 21.17 14.65 -0.79
CA GLY A 225 20.56 13.33 -0.62
C GLY A 225 19.06 13.44 -0.39
N TYR A 226 18.42 12.36 0.04
CA TYR A 226 16.98 12.30 0.28
C TYR A 226 16.65 11.69 1.64
N ASN A 227 15.44 11.97 2.13
CA ASN A 227 14.84 11.37 3.31
C ASN A 227 13.49 10.76 2.95
N LEU A 228 13.21 9.58 3.49
CA LEU A 228 11.88 8.99 3.49
C LEU A 228 11.17 9.35 4.79
N LEU A 229 9.96 9.91 4.65
CA LEU A 229 9.13 10.31 5.77
C LEU A 229 7.75 9.66 5.64
N PRO A 230 7.14 9.22 6.75
CA PRO A 230 5.75 8.75 6.73
C PRO A 230 4.80 9.95 6.60
N VAL A 231 3.68 9.78 5.89
CA VAL A 231 2.64 10.83 5.76
C VAL A 231 1.34 10.38 6.42
N ILE A 232 1.08 10.92 7.60
CA ILE A 232 -0.08 10.55 8.42
C ILE A 232 -1.41 10.91 7.75
N SER A 233 -1.48 12.04 7.05
CA SER A 233 -2.73 12.52 6.43
C SER A 233 -3.20 11.65 5.28
N GLU A 234 -2.28 11.10 4.49
CA GLU A 234 -2.56 10.26 3.31
C GLU A 234 -2.37 8.76 3.61
N SER A 235 -2.10 8.39 4.85
CA SER A 235 -2.15 6.99 5.29
C SER A 235 -3.51 6.69 5.93
N GLY A 236 -3.99 5.45 5.89
CA GLY A 236 -5.22 5.05 6.56
C GLY A 236 -5.91 3.85 5.93
N VAL A 237 -7.14 3.56 6.38
CA VAL A 237 -7.94 2.45 5.85
C VAL A 237 -8.47 2.80 4.46
N ALA A 238 -8.19 1.97 3.47
CA ALA A 238 -8.67 2.13 2.10
C ALA A 238 -10.21 2.23 2.04
N GLY A 239 -10.72 3.15 1.22
CA GLY A 239 -12.15 3.41 1.06
C GLY A 239 -12.84 4.11 2.24
N THR A 240 -12.16 4.24 3.39
CA THR A 240 -12.66 4.99 4.56
C THR A 240 -11.88 6.29 4.75
N ASP A 241 -10.56 6.20 4.78
CA ASP A 241 -9.65 7.31 5.00
C ASP A 241 -9.05 7.84 3.69
N VAL A 242 -8.77 6.93 2.76
CA VAL A 242 -8.00 7.21 1.53
C VAL A 242 -8.53 6.41 0.35
N ASP A 243 -8.42 6.97 -0.84
CA ASP A 243 -8.70 6.29 -2.10
C ASP A 243 -7.43 5.61 -2.61
N VAL A 244 -7.53 4.36 -3.08
CA VAL A 244 -6.37 3.58 -3.52
C VAL A 244 -6.69 2.74 -4.76
N ALA A 245 -5.70 2.63 -5.64
CA ALA A 245 -5.67 1.76 -6.81
C ALA A 245 -4.45 0.83 -6.68
N GLU A 246 -4.67 -0.45 -6.46
CA GLU A 246 -3.58 -1.38 -6.28
C GLU A 246 -2.87 -1.70 -7.61
N VAL A 247 -1.54 -1.74 -7.57
CA VAL A 247 -0.67 -2.05 -8.71
C VAL A 247 -0.41 -3.55 -8.70
N GLY A 248 -1.01 -4.28 -9.63
CA GLY A 248 -0.86 -5.73 -9.73
C GLY A 248 -2.14 -6.49 -10.04
N ASP A 249 -3.30 -5.83 -9.90
CA ASP A 249 -4.59 -6.35 -10.34
C ASP A 249 -4.75 -6.16 -11.85
N ASP A 250 -3.95 -6.89 -12.65
CA ASP A 250 -4.37 -7.28 -14.00
C ASP A 250 -5.42 -8.42 -13.86
N ALA A 251 -6.44 -8.17 -13.04
CA ALA A 251 -7.70 -8.85 -13.11
C ALA A 251 -8.47 -8.14 -14.22
N GLU A 252 -8.47 -8.78 -15.38
CA GLU A 252 -9.44 -8.53 -16.44
C GLU A 252 -10.86 -8.47 -15.85
N ASP A 253 -11.34 -7.27 -15.55
CA ASP A 253 -12.78 -7.02 -15.43
C ASP A 253 -13.11 -5.70 -16.14
N GLY A 254 -13.50 -5.87 -17.40
CA GLY A 254 -14.00 -4.80 -18.23
C GLY A 254 -15.37 -4.35 -17.74
N THR A 255 -15.51 -3.05 -17.54
CA THR A 255 -16.71 -2.33 -17.93
C THR A 255 -16.30 -1.04 -18.61
N ASP A 256 -16.26 -1.11 -19.94
CA ASP A 256 -16.59 0.03 -20.81
C ASP A 256 -17.94 0.59 -20.34
N ASP A 257 -17.90 1.71 -19.62
CA ASP A 257 -19.05 2.60 -19.47
C ASP A 257 -18.66 4.00 -19.98
N ALA A 258 -18.18 4.01 -21.22
CA ALA A 258 -18.30 5.17 -22.09
C ALA A 258 -19.75 5.19 -22.59
N GLU A 259 -20.65 5.77 -21.80
CA GLU A 259 -21.98 6.21 -22.25
C GLU A 259 -21.80 7.33 -23.28
N ALA A 260 -21.43 6.93 -24.51
CA ALA A 260 -21.60 7.74 -25.69
C ALA A 260 -23.10 7.69 -26.04
N ASP A 261 -23.84 8.67 -25.52
CA ASP A 261 -25.20 9.02 -25.96
C ASP A 261 -25.23 9.18 -27.49
N SER A 262 -25.55 8.08 -28.16
CA SER A 262 -25.87 8.03 -29.59
C SER A 262 -27.39 7.95 -29.71
N ASP A 263 -28.07 9.09 -29.56
CA ASP A 263 -29.48 9.19 -29.94
C ASP A 263 -29.59 9.39 -31.45
N GLY A 264 -29.49 8.28 -32.17
CA GLY A 264 -29.86 8.15 -33.57
C GLY A 264 -31.34 7.86 -33.74
N THR A 265 -32.20 8.87 -33.70
CA THR A 265 -33.52 8.77 -34.33
C THR A 265 -33.37 8.90 -35.85
N ALA A 266 -33.35 7.74 -36.51
CA ALA A 266 -33.72 7.64 -37.91
C ALA A 266 -35.24 7.87 -38.03
N ASP A 267 -35.62 8.93 -38.74
CA ASP A 267 -36.93 9.00 -39.39
C ASP A 267 -36.71 9.40 -40.85
N ASP A 268 -37.53 8.77 -41.66
CA ASP A 268 -37.37 8.46 -43.07
C ASP A 268 -38.08 9.51 -43.94
N ASP A 269 -37.82 9.40 -45.25
CA ASP A 269 -38.67 9.83 -46.35
C ASP A 269 -38.32 11.15 -47.09
N GLU A 270 -37.58 10.90 -48.19
CA GLU A 270 -37.77 11.39 -49.56
C GLU A 270 -37.73 12.89 -49.86
N THR A 271 -36.77 13.29 -50.71
CA THR A 271 -37.12 13.89 -52.02
C THR A 271 -35.89 14.10 -52.94
N GLU A 272 -36.00 13.43 -54.09
CA GLU A 272 -35.62 13.87 -55.44
C GLU A 272 -34.16 14.21 -55.79
N VAL A 273 -33.55 13.20 -56.43
CA VAL A 273 -32.48 13.30 -57.43
C VAL A 273 -32.73 14.39 -58.48
N GLU A 274 -31.75 15.25 -58.71
CA GLU A 274 -31.44 15.73 -60.05
C GLU A 274 -29.92 15.72 -60.30
N THR A 275 -29.59 15.27 -61.50
CA THR A 275 -28.32 14.73 -61.98
C THR A 275 -27.42 15.78 -62.64
N THR A 276 -26.18 15.36 -62.92
CA THR A 276 -25.23 15.88 -63.94
C THR A 276 -24.41 17.11 -63.51
N GLU A 277 -23.11 17.28 -63.76
CA GLU A 277 -22.22 16.77 -64.81
C GLU A 277 -20.79 16.56 -64.29
N ILE A 278 -20.12 15.60 -64.93
CA ILE A 278 -18.68 15.38 -64.94
C ILE A 278 -17.96 16.49 -65.72
N GLU A 279 -16.88 17.05 -65.17
CA GLU A 279 -15.74 17.50 -65.97
C GLU A 279 -14.43 17.18 -65.24
N GLU A 280 -13.75 16.16 -65.75
CA GLU A 280 -12.30 16.04 -65.62
C GLU A 280 -11.66 17.14 -66.46
N THR A 281 -10.70 17.91 -65.94
CA THR A 281 -9.54 18.33 -66.75
C THR A 281 -8.40 18.84 -65.87
N ASP A 282 -7.23 18.29 -66.17
CA ASP A 282 -5.87 18.75 -65.92
C ASP A 282 -5.68 20.22 -65.49
N ARG A 283 -4.73 20.46 -64.57
CA ARG A 283 -3.44 21.08 -64.89
C ARG A 283 -2.55 21.37 -63.67
N ASP A 284 -1.29 20.95 -63.83
CA ASP A 284 -0.04 21.63 -63.46
C ASP A 284 0.37 21.83 -61.98
N SER A 285 1.24 20.93 -61.54
CA SER A 285 2.66 21.22 -61.22
C SER A 285 3.01 22.65 -60.79
N MET A 286 3.44 22.84 -59.54
CA MET A 286 4.61 23.68 -59.24
C MET A 286 5.40 23.10 -58.06
N THR A 287 6.55 22.55 -58.40
CA THR A 287 7.70 22.32 -57.53
C THR A 287 8.54 23.61 -57.46
N GLU A 288 9.26 23.76 -56.35
CA GLU A 288 10.54 24.48 -56.21
C GLU A 288 10.57 26.01 -56.34
N SER A 289 11.04 26.69 -55.29
CA SER A 289 12.46 27.05 -55.17
C SER A 289 12.72 28.21 -54.19
N ASP A 290 13.68 27.94 -53.30
CA ASP A 290 14.78 28.82 -52.91
C ASP A 290 14.53 30.25 -52.39
N ARG A 291 14.92 30.45 -51.12
CA ARG A 291 15.82 31.56 -50.77
C ARG A 291 16.86 31.11 -49.74
N ARG A 292 18.07 30.88 -50.25
CA ARG A 292 19.33 30.90 -49.49
C ARG A 292 19.66 32.33 -49.04
N GLY A 293 20.28 32.43 -47.87
CA GLY A 293 21.52 33.17 -47.74
C GLY A 293 21.62 34.20 -46.61
N ASN A 294 22.43 33.84 -45.60
CA ASN A 294 23.39 34.68 -44.84
C ASN A 294 22.77 35.84 -44.01
N GLU A 295 23.23 36.26 -42.82
CA GLU A 295 24.56 36.81 -42.52
C GLU A 295 24.84 36.74 -41.00
N THR A 296 26.04 36.29 -40.65
CA THR A 296 26.79 36.62 -39.43
C THR A 296 27.02 38.12 -39.27
N THR A 297 26.97 38.67 -38.05
CA THR A 297 27.96 39.62 -37.46
C THR A 297 27.61 39.99 -36.01
N ALA A 298 28.67 40.15 -35.21
CA ALA A 298 28.76 40.43 -33.78
C ALA A 298 28.79 41.94 -33.42
N ALA A 299 28.91 42.21 -32.11
CA ALA A 299 29.18 43.49 -31.42
C ALA A 299 27.95 44.40 -31.21
N GLU A 300 27.70 45.03 -30.06
CA GLU A 300 28.49 45.34 -28.86
C GLU A 300 27.70 45.06 -27.57
#